data_AF-A0A359M7U0-F1
#
_entry.id   AF-A0A359M7U0-F1
#
_cell.length_a   1.000
_cell.length_b   1.000
_cell.length_c   1.000
_cell.angle_alpha   90.00
_cell.angle_beta   90.00
_cell.angle_gamma   90.00
#
_symmetry.space_group_name_H-M   'P 1'
#
loop_
_entity.id
_entity.type
_entity.pdbx_description
1 polymer ?
#
loop_
_entity_poly.entity_id
_entity_poly.type
_entity_poly.pdbx_seq_one_letter_code
_entity_poly.pdbx_strand_id
1 'polypeptide(L)'
;MGIAGYSKIKKSTLFIKSLEKKFDATVDLDSDAIIALYSVKKDKDINVIMVIGGTGSVLMVTDGEKTNLIGGFGHLLGDEGSAYHLSITALKKIIEEKESNLSYSNLSEMILKEIDVIDYQDIKNFVYNSNKSDIAKLSKFIAECALNQDQDAIDLLKMEGKHLAKQTINAYNKSSHKEKVIIALRGGFLLNAPYVKETLIEELRKSIKDFEIDIYPIEPVIGAYYLGFLKLSKRCES
;
A
#
# COMPACT_ATOMS: atom_id res chain seq x y z
N MET A 1 -8.66 -20.15 -6.10
CA MET A 1 -8.94 -19.05 -7.08
C MET A 1 -8.90 -17.71 -6.36
N GLY A 2 -8.63 -16.63 -7.08
CA GLY A 2 -8.70 -15.27 -6.54
C GLY A 2 -10.03 -14.60 -6.76
N ILE A 3 -10.57 -13.96 -5.72
CA ILE A 3 -11.77 -13.13 -5.83
C ILE A 3 -11.53 -11.79 -5.13
N ALA A 4 -11.63 -10.71 -5.89
CA ALA A 4 -11.66 -9.35 -5.37
C ALA A 4 -12.83 -9.16 -4.37
N GLY A 5 -12.55 -8.61 -3.18
CA GLY A 5 -13.60 -8.29 -2.20
C GLY A 5 -14.14 -9.47 -1.38
N TYR A 6 -13.39 -10.58 -1.29
CA TYR A 6 -13.76 -11.79 -0.54
C TYR A 6 -14.30 -11.54 0.88
N SER A 7 -13.81 -10.51 1.58
CA SER A 7 -14.26 -10.16 2.94
C SER A 7 -15.76 -9.81 3.03
N LYS A 8 -16.47 -9.61 1.92
CA LYS A 8 -17.92 -9.36 1.86
C LYS A 8 -18.77 -10.58 1.45
N ILE A 9 -18.17 -11.72 1.09
CA ILE A 9 -18.94 -12.89 0.60
C ILE A 9 -19.35 -13.78 1.79
N LYS A 10 -20.49 -13.44 2.41
CA LYS A 10 -21.19 -14.28 3.42
C LYS A 10 -21.69 -15.65 2.90
N LYS A 11 -21.37 -16.04 1.65
CA LYS A 11 -21.82 -17.27 0.98
C LYS A 11 -20.68 -18.12 0.38
N SER A 12 -19.44 -18.00 0.85
CA SER A 12 -18.30 -18.70 0.23
C SER A 12 -18.42 -20.24 0.32
N THR A 13 -18.99 -20.80 1.38
CA THR A 13 -19.00 -22.25 1.61
C THR A 13 -19.90 -23.04 0.65
N LEU A 14 -21.10 -22.55 0.34
CA LEU A 14 -22.01 -23.21 -0.61
C LEU A 14 -21.46 -23.15 -2.03
N PHE A 15 -20.84 -22.02 -2.38
CA PHE A 15 -20.19 -21.83 -3.67
C PHE A 15 -18.98 -22.77 -3.82
N ILE A 16 -18.10 -22.84 -2.82
CA ILE A 16 -16.97 -23.79 -2.80
C ILE A 16 -17.47 -25.23 -2.98
N LYS A 17 -18.42 -25.69 -2.15
CA LYS A 17 -18.96 -27.06 -2.25
C LYS A 17 -19.57 -27.37 -3.62
N SER A 18 -20.21 -26.39 -4.26
CA SER A 18 -20.76 -26.57 -5.60
C SER A 18 -19.68 -26.77 -6.66
N LEU A 19 -18.55 -26.07 -6.53
CA LEU A 19 -17.39 -26.21 -7.41
C LEU A 19 -16.68 -27.53 -7.15
N GLU A 20 -16.46 -27.90 -5.88
CA GLU A 20 -15.85 -29.18 -5.51
C GLU A 20 -16.65 -30.35 -6.10
N LYS A 21 -17.98 -30.34 -5.94
CA LYS A 21 -18.84 -31.38 -6.51
C LYS A 21 -18.83 -31.39 -8.05
N LYS A 22 -18.74 -30.23 -8.69
CA LYS A 22 -18.79 -30.11 -10.16
C LYS A 22 -17.49 -30.58 -10.81
N PHE A 23 -16.35 -30.29 -10.19
CA PHE A 23 -15.02 -30.54 -10.76
C PHE A 23 -14.29 -31.73 -10.12
N ASP A 24 -14.90 -32.38 -9.13
CA ASP A 24 -14.32 -33.49 -8.34
C ASP A 24 -12.90 -33.16 -7.85
N ALA A 25 -12.74 -31.93 -7.35
CA ALA A 25 -11.46 -31.37 -6.94
C ALA A 25 -11.63 -30.54 -5.67
N THR A 26 -10.55 -30.42 -4.88
CA THR A 26 -10.52 -29.51 -3.74
C THR A 26 -10.51 -28.06 -4.24
N VAL A 27 -11.37 -27.21 -3.69
CA VAL A 27 -11.47 -25.80 -4.07
C VAL A 27 -11.24 -24.90 -2.86
N ASP A 28 -10.42 -23.87 -3.04
CA ASP A 28 -10.22 -22.82 -2.04
C ASP A 28 -10.26 -21.43 -2.68
N LEU A 29 -10.69 -20.44 -1.89
CA LEU A 29 -10.88 -19.06 -2.30
C LEU A 29 -10.10 -18.12 -1.38
N ASP A 30 -9.26 -17.30 -1.99
CA ASP A 30 -8.47 -16.28 -1.29
C ASP A 30 -8.62 -14.93 -1.96
N SER A 31 -8.21 -13.86 -1.27
CA SER A 31 -8.20 -12.52 -1.86
C SER A 31 -7.09 -12.38 -2.89
N ASP A 32 -7.29 -11.50 -3.86
CA ASP A 32 -6.28 -11.17 -4.87
C ASP A 32 -4.97 -10.68 -4.24
N ALA A 33 -5.05 -10.02 -3.08
CA ALA A 33 -3.90 -9.56 -2.32
C ALA A 33 -3.06 -10.72 -1.75
N ILE A 34 -3.71 -11.78 -1.25
CA ILE A 34 -3.01 -12.99 -0.78
C ILE A 34 -2.40 -13.73 -1.98
N ILE A 35 -3.14 -13.88 -3.07
CA ILE A 35 -2.59 -14.51 -4.29
C ILE A 35 -1.40 -13.73 -4.82
N ALA A 36 -1.49 -12.40 -4.79
CA ALA A 36 -0.38 -11.54 -5.14
C ALA A 36 0.85 -11.78 -4.26
N LEU A 37 0.68 -11.91 -2.95
CA LEU A 37 1.77 -12.23 -2.03
C LEU A 37 2.45 -13.57 -2.38
N TYR A 38 1.66 -14.59 -2.66
CA TYR A 38 2.17 -15.93 -2.96
C TYR A 38 2.71 -16.11 -4.38
N SER A 39 2.52 -15.15 -5.29
CA SER A 39 3.29 -15.15 -6.56
C SER A 39 4.76 -14.78 -6.34
N VAL A 40 5.04 -14.05 -5.26
CA VAL A 40 6.40 -13.69 -4.83
C VAL A 40 6.96 -14.74 -3.88
N LYS A 41 6.16 -15.20 -2.91
CA LYS A 41 6.55 -16.26 -1.97
C LYS A 41 6.50 -17.64 -2.67
N LYS A 42 7.55 -17.93 -3.44
CA LYS A 42 7.72 -19.21 -4.16
C LYS A 42 8.29 -20.33 -3.29
N ASP A 43 8.87 -19.97 -2.14
CA ASP A 43 9.50 -20.90 -1.19
C ASP A 43 9.03 -20.59 0.24
N LYS A 44 8.89 -21.64 1.06
CA LYS A 44 8.54 -21.54 2.48
C LYS A 44 9.61 -20.79 3.29
N ASP A 45 10.89 -20.90 2.90
CA ASP A 45 12.02 -20.31 3.62
C ASP A 45 12.26 -18.83 3.26
N ILE A 46 11.55 -18.31 2.25
CA ILE A 46 11.60 -16.91 1.86
C ILE A 46 10.52 -16.13 2.60
N ASN A 47 10.92 -15.08 3.31
CA ASN A 47 9.98 -14.12 3.86
C ASN A 47 9.67 -13.03 2.82
N VAL A 48 8.40 -12.74 2.60
CA VAL A 48 7.93 -11.66 1.74
C VAL A 48 7.24 -10.58 2.56
N ILE A 49 7.70 -9.33 2.38
CA ILE A 49 7.00 -8.13 2.82
C ILE A 49 6.48 -7.41 1.58
N MET A 50 5.18 -7.54 1.32
CA MET A 50 4.53 -6.81 0.24
C MET A 50 4.05 -5.46 0.73
N VAL A 51 4.61 -4.39 0.17
CA VAL A 51 4.28 -3.00 0.48
C VAL A 51 3.39 -2.46 -0.63
N ILE A 52 2.15 -2.10 -0.28
CA ILE A 52 1.17 -1.58 -1.23
C ILE A 52 0.93 -0.10 -0.93
N GLY A 53 1.26 0.78 -1.88
CA GLY A 53 0.95 2.21 -1.83
C GLY A 53 0.16 2.65 -3.07
N GLY A 54 -1.13 2.89 -2.89
CA GLY A 54 -2.05 3.39 -3.93
C GLY A 54 -2.88 4.54 -3.37
N THR A 55 -4.20 4.51 -3.61
CA THR A 55 -5.15 5.43 -2.96
C THR A 55 -5.12 5.30 -1.43
N GLY A 56 -4.87 4.11 -0.90
CA GLY A 56 -4.51 3.87 0.51
C GLY A 56 -3.21 3.08 0.58
N SER A 57 -2.79 2.68 1.78
CA SER A 57 -1.59 1.86 1.97
C SER A 57 -1.83 0.70 2.94
N VAL A 58 -1.16 -0.41 2.65
CA VAL A 58 -1.19 -1.61 3.49
C VAL A 58 0.04 -2.45 3.24
N LEU A 59 0.54 -3.11 4.28
CA LEU A 59 1.59 -4.10 4.18
C LEU A 59 1.02 -5.49 4.44
N MET A 60 1.43 -6.46 3.63
CA MET A 60 1.24 -7.88 3.88
C MET A 60 2.58 -8.53 4.15
N VAL A 61 2.66 -9.30 5.22
CA VAL A 61 3.91 -9.87 5.69
C VAL A 61 3.72 -11.35 5.89
N THR A 62 4.63 -12.15 5.37
CA THR A 62 4.69 -13.58 5.70
C THR A 62 5.58 -13.79 6.92
N ASP A 63 5.30 -14.80 7.74
CA ASP A 63 6.26 -15.30 8.72
C ASP A 63 6.11 -16.82 8.79
N GLY A 64 7.06 -17.53 8.19
CA GLY A 64 6.87 -18.91 7.77
C GLY A 64 5.66 -19.02 6.84
N GLU A 65 4.61 -19.69 7.32
CA GLU A 65 3.37 -19.91 6.56
C GLU A 65 2.22 -18.99 6.99
N LYS A 66 2.42 -18.16 8.02
CA LYS A 66 1.42 -17.19 8.46
C LYS A 66 1.49 -15.95 7.61
N THR A 67 0.35 -15.32 7.37
CA THR A 67 0.27 -14.02 6.70
C THR A 67 -0.42 -13.02 7.62
N ASN A 68 0.23 -11.88 7.85
CA ASN A 68 -0.28 -10.81 8.69
C ASN A 68 -0.43 -9.52 7.88
N LEU A 69 -1.44 -8.72 8.23
CA LEU A 69 -1.61 -7.37 7.72
C LEU A 69 -1.05 -6.35 8.70
N ILE A 70 -0.36 -5.34 8.18
CA ILE A 70 0.12 -4.19 8.94
C ILE A 70 -0.42 -2.93 8.25
N GLY A 71 -1.04 -2.03 9.02
CA GLY A 71 -1.76 -0.90 8.46
C GLY A 71 -3.10 -1.33 7.85
N GLY A 72 -3.58 -0.59 6.84
CA GLY A 72 -4.86 -0.89 6.19
C GLY A 72 -6.10 -0.58 7.04
N PHE A 73 -5.96 0.22 8.11
CA PHE A 73 -7.09 0.71 8.91
C PHE A 73 -7.95 1.77 8.19
N GLY A 74 -7.53 2.16 6.99
CA GLY A 74 -8.20 3.14 6.15
C GLY A 74 -7.85 4.57 6.51
N HIS A 75 -8.32 5.46 5.65
CA HIS A 75 -7.86 6.85 5.53
C HIS A 75 -8.13 7.77 6.73
N LEU A 76 -8.98 7.34 7.66
CA LEU A 76 -9.24 8.07 8.91
C LEU A 76 -8.28 7.67 10.03
N LEU A 77 -7.71 6.47 9.97
CA LEU A 77 -6.93 5.84 11.05
C LEU A 77 -5.50 5.49 10.62
N GLY A 78 -5.11 5.83 9.40
CA GLY A 78 -3.80 5.51 8.82
C GLY A 78 -3.78 5.83 7.33
N ASP A 79 -3.29 4.88 6.53
CA ASP A 79 -2.94 5.03 5.12
C ASP A 79 -1.68 5.90 4.88
N GLU A 80 -0.81 6.06 5.88
CA GLU A 80 0.49 6.71 5.68
C GLU A 80 1.29 5.98 4.59
N GLY A 81 1.89 6.73 3.67
CA GLY A 81 2.51 6.16 2.47
C GLY A 81 1.60 6.05 1.25
N SER A 82 0.46 6.74 1.25
CA SER A 82 -0.54 6.68 0.18
C SER A 82 -0.78 8.02 -0.49
N ALA A 83 -1.38 7.99 -1.68
CA ALA A 83 -1.80 9.18 -2.40
C ALA A 83 -2.81 10.02 -1.58
N TYR A 84 -3.71 9.37 -0.85
CA TYR A 84 -4.66 10.06 0.01
C TYR A 84 -3.95 10.76 1.18
N HIS A 85 -3.04 10.06 1.87
CA HIS A 85 -2.34 10.61 3.02
C HIS A 85 -1.46 11.81 2.63
N LEU A 86 -0.76 11.72 1.48
CA LEU A 86 -0.04 12.85 0.90
C LEU A 86 -0.95 14.08 0.74
N SER A 87 -2.10 13.86 0.10
CA SER A 87 -3.04 14.92 -0.25
C SER A 87 -3.64 15.59 0.98
N ILE A 88 -4.09 14.79 1.97
CA ILE A 88 -4.60 15.33 3.23
C ILE A 88 -3.51 16.04 4.04
N THR A 89 -2.28 15.53 4.02
CA THR A 89 -1.16 16.18 4.72
C THR A 89 -0.84 17.54 4.11
N ALA A 90 -0.87 17.65 2.79
CA ALA A 90 -0.71 18.93 2.10
C ALA A 90 -1.84 19.91 2.46
N LEU A 91 -3.10 19.47 2.44
CA LEU A 91 -4.24 20.32 2.82
C LEU A 91 -4.17 20.77 4.29
N LYS A 92 -3.73 19.90 5.20
CA LYS A 92 -3.49 20.25 6.61
C LYS A 92 -2.41 21.31 6.76
N LYS A 93 -1.33 21.21 5.97
CA LYS A 93 -0.25 22.23 5.96
C LYS A 93 -0.79 23.62 5.60
N ILE A 94 -1.67 23.71 4.61
CA ILE A 94 -2.31 24.98 4.20
C ILE A 94 -3.08 25.61 5.37
N ILE A 95 -3.84 24.78 6.10
CA ILE A 95 -4.60 25.23 7.29
C ILE A 95 -3.63 25.72 8.38
N GLU A 96 -2.57 24.93 8.67
CA GLU A 96 -1.57 25.26 9.68
C GLU A 96 -0.82 26.57 9.38
N GLU A 97 -0.45 26.80 8.11
CA GLU A 97 0.17 28.05 7.67
C GLU A 97 -0.71 29.26 8.04
N LYS A 98 -2.02 29.17 7.80
CA LYS A 98 -2.96 30.26 8.12
C LYS A 98 -3.20 30.44 9.61
N GLU A 99 -3.45 29.35 10.33
CA GLU A 99 -3.67 29.40 11.78
C GLU A 99 -2.44 29.91 12.52
N SER A 100 -1.24 29.70 11.96
CA SER A 100 0.03 30.19 12.49
C SER A 100 0.39 31.60 12.01
N ASN A 101 -0.50 32.31 11.31
CA ASN A 101 -0.27 33.63 10.70
C ASN A 101 0.95 33.67 9.74
N LEU A 102 1.27 32.55 9.09
CA LEU A 102 2.28 32.47 8.06
C LEU A 102 1.67 32.79 6.69
N SER A 103 2.52 33.26 5.78
CA SER A 103 2.14 33.35 4.36
C SER A 103 2.04 31.94 3.77
N TYR A 104 1.14 31.77 2.80
CA TYR A 104 1.06 30.49 2.08
C TYR A 104 2.39 30.21 1.38
N SER A 105 2.83 28.96 1.45
CA SER A 105 3.91 28.50 0.56
C SER A 105 3.46 28.52 -0.90
N ASN A 106 4.41 28.53 -1.84
CA ASN A 106 4.11 28.45 -3.27
C ASN A 106 3.24 27.21 -3.59
N LEU A 107 3.58 26.06 -2.99
CA LEU A 107 2.79 24.85 -3.11
C LEU A 107 1.36 25.02 -2.58
N SER A 108 1.19 25.65 -1.41
CA SER A 108 -0.13 25.90 -0.83
C SER A 108 -1.02 26.75 -1.75
N GLU A 109 -0.49 27.83 -2.32
CA GLU A 109 -1.22 28.66 -3.28
C GLU A 109 -1.61 27.88 -4.54
N MET A 110 -0.70 27.04 -5.03
CA MET A 110 -0.94 26.19 -6.19
C MET A 110 -2.02 25.13 -5.92
N ILE A 111 -2.01 24.51 -4.74
CA ILE A 111 -3.02 23.51 -4.35
C ILE A 111 -4.39 24.17 -4.19
N LEU A 112 -4.48 25.34 -3.55
CA LEU A 112 -5.74 26.08 -3.42
C LEU A 112 -6.36 26.37 -4.79
N LYS A 113 -5.54 26.80 -5.76
CA LYS A 113 -5.97 27.00 -7.16
C LYS A 113 -6.42 25.71 -7.83
N GLU A 114 -5.69 24.60 -7.64
CA GLU A 114 -6.01 23.29 -8.23
C GLU A 114 -7.37 22.75 -7.75
N ILE A 115 -7.72 22.99 -6.48
CA ILE A 115 -9.01 22.53 -5.92
C ILE A 115 -10.13 23.58 -6.05
N ASP A 116 -9.89 24.69 -6.76
CA ASP A 116 -10.80 25.82 -6.96
C ASP A 116 -11.33 26.41 -5.63
N VAL A 117 -10.42 26.59 -4.67
CA VAL A 117 -10.72 27.15 -3.36
C VAL A 117 -9.94 28.45 -3.13
N ILE A 118 -10.64 29.48 -2.66
CA ILE A 118 -10.07 30.81 -2.44
C ILE A 118 -9.35 30.90 -1.10
N ASP A 119 -9.87 30.26 -0.04
CA ASP A 119 -9.32 30.35 1.31
C ASP A 119 -9.35 29.03 2.10
N TYR A 120 -8.49 28.89 3.10
CA TYR A 120 -8.31 27.64 3.86
C TYR A 120 -9.61 27.17 4.55
N GLN A 121 -10.55 28.06 4.84
CA GLN A 121 -11.84 27.74 5.46
C GLN A 121 -12.68 26.80 4.59
N ASP A 122 -12.55 26.88 3.26
CA ASP A 122 -13.30 26.08 2.31
C ASP A 122 -12.67 24.70 2.06
N ILE A 123 -11.43 24.46 2.51
CA ILE A 123 -10.80 23.13 2.47
C ILE A 123 -11.68 22.10 3.19
N LYS A 124 -12.32 22.51 4.29
CA LYS A 124 -13.28 21.65 5.00
C LYS A 124 -14.40 21.21 4.06
N ASN A 125 -15.04 22.15 3.36
CA ASN A 125 -16.13 21.83 2.45
C ASN A 125 -15.66 20.91 1.32
N PHE A 126 -14.47 21.16 0.75
CA PHE A 126 -13.87 20.30 -0.25
C PHE A 126 -13.66 18.86 0.25
N VAL A 127 -13.02 18.69 1.41
CA VAL A 127 -12.69 17.37 1.96
C VAL A 127 -13.95 16.58 2.32
N TYR A 128 -14.91 17.20 2.99
CA TYR A 128 -16.12 16.50 3.46
C TYR A 128 -17.09 16.15 2.32
N ASN A 129 -17.03 16.84 1.18
CA ASN A 129 -17.85 16.54 0.00
C ASN A 129 -17.13 15.67 -1.04
N SER A 130 -15.84 15.38 -0.85
CA SER A 130 -15.06 14.54 -1.75
C SER A 130 -14.98 13.11 -1.24
N ASN A 131 -14.99 12.14 -2.16
CA ASN A 131 -14.65 10.77 -1.77
C ASN A 131 -13.12 10.59 -1.68
N LYS A 132 -12.70 9.49 -1.06
CA LYS A 132 -11.27 9.15 -0.88
C LYS A 132 -10.46 9.21 -2.18
N SER A 133 -11.04 8.74 -3.28
CA SER A 133 -10.33 8.69 -4.56
C SER A 133 -10.16 10.08 -5.17
N ASP A 134 -11.12 10.97 -4.98
CA ASP A 134 -11.05 12.35 -5.47
C ASP A 134 -9.98 13.14 -4.72
N ILE A 135 -9.94 13.03 -3.39
CA ILE A 135 -8.86 13.64 -2.59
C ILE A 135 -7.50 13.09 -3.01
N ALA A 136 -7.39 11.77 -3.20
CA ALA A 136 -6.13 11.15 -3.60
C ALA A 136 -5.63 11.58 -5.00
N LYS A 137 -6.49 12.12 -5.88
CA LYS A 137 -6.04 12.62 -7.19
C LYS A 137 -5.10 13.81 -7.07
N LEU A 138 -5.23 14.61 -6.00
CA LEU A 138 -4.35 15.75 -5.72
C LEU A 138 -2.88 15.32 -5.61
N SER A 139 -2.61 14.05 -5.27
CA SER A 139 -1.25 13.51 -5.25
C SER A 139 -0.51 13.65 -6.59
N LYS A 140 -1.24 13.62 -7.71
CA LYS A 140 -0.66 13.77 -9.05
C LYS A 140 -0.17 15.20 -9.28
N PHE A 141 -1.00 16.17 -8.91
CA PHE A 141 -0.63 17.58 -8.97
C PHE A 141 0.59 17.89 -8.07
N ILE A 142 0.59 17.37 -6.83
CA ILE A 142 1.75 17.51 -5.92
C ILE A 142 3.01 16.87 -6.53
N ALA A 143 2.88 15.72 -7.19
CA ALA A 143 3.99 15.10 -7.90
C ALA A 143 4.52 15.96 -9.06
N GLU A 144 3.65 16.62 -9.81
CA GLU A 144 4.04 17.56 -10.87
C GLU A 144 4.78 18.78 -10.30
N CYS A 145 4.30 19.36 -9.19
CA CYS A 145 5.02 20.43 -8.49
C CYS A 145 6.43 19.99 -8.05
N ALA A 146 6.56 18.79 -7.52
CA ALA A 146 7.87 18.25 -7.12
C ALA A 146 8.82 18.05 -8.32
N LEU A 147 8.31 17.60 -9.47
CA LEU A 147 9.09 17.51 -10.71
C LEU A 147 9.55 18.88 -11.21
N ASN A 148 8.77 19.93 -10.93
CA ASN A 148 9.12 21.33 -11.17
C ASN A 148 10.00 21.94 -10.05
N GLN A 149 10.63 21.10 -9.22
CA GLN A 149 11.57 21.49 -8.16
C GLN A 149 10.95 22.28 -7.00
N ASP A 150 9.64 22.15 -6.77
CA ASP A 150 9.03 22.67 -5.54
C ASP A 150 9.48 21.83 -4.32
N GLN A 151 10.24 22.46 -3.42
CA GLN A 151 10.89 21.77 -2.31
C GLN A 151 9.88 21.21 -1.29
N ASP A 152 8.78 21.92 -1.05
CA ASP A 152 7.73 21.47 -0.14
C ASP A 152 7.05 20.20 -0.66
N ALA A 153 6.80 20.14 -1.97
CA ALA A 153 6.21 18.97 -2.62
C ALA A 153 7.16 17.77 -2.57
N ILE A 154 8.46 18.00 -2.82
CA ILE A 154 9.51 16.98 -2.69
C ILE A 154 9.53 16.41 -1.25
N ASP A 155 9.49 17.28 -0.25
CA ASP A 155 9.59 16.87 1.16
C ASP A 155 8.37 16.06 1.60
N LEU A 156 7.16 16.46 1.16
CA LEU A 156 5.94 15.70 1.39
C LEU A 156 6.02 14.29 0.77
N LEU A 157 6.48 14.16 -0.47
CA LEU A 157 6.63 12.84 -1.14
C LEU A 157 7.69 11.97 -0.47
N LYS A 158 8.83 12.55 -0.10
CA LYS A 158 9.87 11.83 0.66
C LYS A 158 9.34 11.35 2.01
N MET A 159 8.50 12.14 2.67
CA MET A 159 7.86 11.74 3.93
C MET A 159 6.97 10.51 3.76
N GLU A 160 6.18 10.41 2.68
CA GLU A 160 5.40 9.21 2.38
C GLU A 160 6.29 7.96 2.17
N GLY A 161 7.41 8.11 1.46
CA GLY A 161 8.42 7.04 1.32
C GLY A 161 8.98 6.59 2.67
N LYS A 162 9.28 7.54 3.57
CA LYS A 162 9.74 7.27 4.94
C LYS A 162 8.68 6.56 5.78
N HIS A 163 7.40 6.91 5.64
CA HIS A 163 6.30 6.22 6.33
C HIS A 163 6.23 4.74 5.95
N LEU A 164 6.26 4.44 4.65
CA LEU A 164 6.26 3.07 4.17
C LEU A 164 7.52 2.31 4.62
N ALA A 165 8.69 2.95 4.59
CA ALA A 165 9.93 2.34 5.07
C ALA A 165 9.84 2.02 6.57
N LYS A 166 9.36 2.94 7.39
CA LYS A 166 9.17 2.72 8.84
C LYS A 166 8.26 1.53 9.11
N GLN A 167 7.13 1.44 8.41
CA GLN A 167 6.21 0.30 8.57
C GLN A 167 6.87 -1.01 8.12
N THR A 168 7.64 -0.99 7.04
CA THR A 168 8.36 -2.15 6.48
C THR A 168 9.47 -2.62 7.42
N ILE A 169 10.25 -1.70 8.01
CA ILE A 169 11.29 -2.02 8.99
C ILE A 169 10.67 -2.62 10.25
N ASN A 170 9.54 -2.07 10.72
CA ASN A 170 8.82 -2.63 11.86
C ASN A 170 8.29 -4.04 11.56
N ALA A 171 7.80 -4.28 10.34
CA ALA A 171 7.38 -5.59 9.88
C ALA A 171 8.55 -6.60 9.88
N TYR A 172 9.67 -6.20 9.27
CA TYR A 172 10.89 -6.99 9.21
C TYR A 172 11.40 -7.35 10.61
N ASN A 173 11.45 -6.38 11.53
CA ASN A 173 11.96 -6.58 12.88
C ASN A 173 11.13 -7.56 13.71
N LYS A 174 9.81 -7.61 13.47
CA LYS A 174 8.87 -8.53 14.12
C LYS A 174 8.85 -9.94 13.51
N SER A 175 9.39 -10.11 12.31
CA SER A 175 9.44 -11.42 11.65
C SER A 175 10.43 -12.35 12.34
N SER A 176 10.05 -13.62 12.48
CA SER A 176 10.93 -14.67 13.00
C SER A 176 12.00 -15.08 11.97
N HIS A 177 11.75 -14.85 10.68
CA HIS A 177 12.64 -15.25 9.57
C HIS A 177 13.23 -14.01 8.89
N LYS A 178 14.53 -13.79 9.10
CA LYS A 178 15.26 -12.59 8.63
C LYS A 178 16.34 -12.87 7.57
N GLU A 179 16.68 -14.13 7.32
CA GLU A 179 17.84 -14.48 6.49
C GLU A 179 17.61 -14.29 4.98
N LYS A 180 16.37 -14.43 4.50
CA LYS A 180 15.99 -14.21 3.10
C LYS A 180 14.69 -13.43 3.03
N VAL A 181 14.78 -12.14 2.72
CA VAL A 181 13.62 -11.25 2.65
C VAL A 181 13.49 -10.64 1.26
N ILE A 182 12.33 -10.83 0.65
CA ILE A 182 11.91 -10.11 -0.56
C ILE A 182 10.93 -9.03 -0.14
N ILE A 183 11.23 -7.79 -0.50
CA ILE A 183 10.35 -6.64 -0.32
C ILE A 183 9.68 -6.37 -1.66
N ALA A 184 8.40 -6.75 -1.77
CA ALA A 184 7.62 -6.60 -3.00
C ALA A 184 6.85 -5.29 -2.99
N LEU A 185 7.13 -4.40 -3.94
CA LEU A 185 6.49 -3.07 -4.03
C LEU A 185 5.33 -3.13 -5.01
N ARG A 186 4.16 -2.63 -4.60
CA ARG A 186 2.93 -2.60 -5.42
C ARG A 186 2.16 -1.30 -5.21
N GLY A 187 1.27 -1.01 -6.15
CA GLY A 187 0.41 0.16 -6.12
C GLY A 187 0.98 1.34 -6.91
N GLY A 188 0.09 2.03 -7.63
CA GLY A 188 0.50 3.05 -8.60
C GLY A 188 1.14 4.29 -7.98
N PHE A 189 0.78 4.65 -6.74
CA PHE A 189 1.37 5.79 -6.06
C PHE A 189 2.81 5.48 -5.66
N LEU A 190 3.03 4.38 -4.94
CA LEU A 190 4.37 3.95 -4.53
C LEU A 190 5.30 3.77 -5.74
N LEU A 191 4.83 3.16 -6.83
CA LEU A 191 5.71 2.82 -7.95
C LEU A 191 6.07 4.02 -8.84
N ASN A 192 5.16 4.99 -8.99
CA ASN A 192 5.25 6.03 -10.01
C ASN A 192 5.35 7.46 -9.46
N ALA A 193 4.95 7.72 -8.21
CA ALA A 193 5.12 9.04 -7.63
C ALA A 193 6.62 9.31 -7.42
N PRO A 194 7.13 10.49 -7.80
CA PRO A 194 8.56 10.77 -7.71
C PRO A 194 8.99 10.78 -6.24
N TYR A 195 10.23 10.38 -5.99
CA TYR A 195 10.88 10.33 -4.67
C TYR A 195 10.33 9.29 -3.68
N VAL A 196 9.09 8.80 -3.81
CA VAL A 196 8.47 7.89 -2.82
C VAL A 196 9.20 6.54 -2.77
N LYS A 197 9.33 5.87 -3.92
CA LYS A 197 10.01 4.57 -4.03
C LYS A 197 11.47 4.66 -3.67
N GLU A 198 12.17 5.65 -4.21
CA GLU A 198 13.60 5.85 -4.01
C GLU A 198 13.88 6.09 -2.52
N THR A 199 13.11 6.97 -1.87
CA THR A 199 13.23 7.23 -0.43
C THR A 199 12.94 5.99 0.39
N LEU A 200 11.91 5.22 0.05
CA LEU A 200 11.62 3.95 0.73
C LEU A 200 12.84 3.03 0.67
N ILE A 201 13.42 2.83 -0.52
CA ILE A 201 14.56 1.92 -0.71
C ILE A 201 15.80 2.41 0.05
N GLU A 202 16.06 3.72 0.02
CA GLU A 202 17.17 4.33 0.76
C GLU A 202 17.04 4.11 2.27
N GLU A 203 15.87 4.33 2.85
CA GLU A 203 15.63 4.11 4.29
C GLU A 203 15.72 2.63 4.67
N LEU A 204 15.27 1.72 3.80
CA LEU A 204 15.40 0.28 4.00
C LEU A 204 16.87 -0.14 4.03
N ARG A 205 17.69 0.34 3.09
CA ARG A 205 19.14 0.03 3.03
C ARG A 205 19.93 0.50 4.25
N LYS A 206 19.43 1.51 4.97
CA LYS A 206 20.04 1.97 6.24
C LYS A 206 19.77 1.00 7.40
N SER A 207 18.69 0.21 7.33
CA SER A 207 18.17 -0.56 8.48
C SER A 207 18.15 -2.07 8.27
N ILE A 208 18.12 -2.53 7.01
CA ILE A 208 18.04 -3.94 6.62
C ILE A 208 19.27 -4.26 5.78
N LYS A 209 20.07 -5.21 6.27
CA LYS A 209 21.38 -5.55 5.70
C LYS A 209 21.26 -6.17 4.32
N ASP A 210 20.45 -7.22 4.19
CA ASP A 210 20.30 -8.00 2.97
C ASP A 210 18.81 -8.18 2.66
N PHE A 211 18.35 -7.66 1.53
CA PHE A 211 17.00 -7.88 1.01
C PHE A 211 16.98 -7.75 -0.51
N GLU A 212 16.04 -8.44 -1.15
CA GLU A 212 15.74 -8.31 -2.57
C GLU A 212 14.52 -7.42 -2.77
N ILE A 213 14.50 -6.67 -3.87
CA ILE A 213 13.33 -5.87 -4.25
C ILE A 213 12.65 -6.52 -5.44
N ASP A 214 11.34 -6.73 -5.30
CA ASP A 214 10.48 -7.15 -6.40
C ASP A 214 9.49 -6.04 -6.77
N ILE A 215 9.57 -5.54 -8.00
CA ILE A 215 8.64 -4.53 -8.55
C ILE A 215 7.81 -5.06 -9.72
N TYR A 216 7.98 -6.34 -10.07
CA TYR A 216 7.41 -6.88 -11.30
C TYR A 216 5.91 -7.15 -11.15
N PRO A 217 5.15 -6.98 -12.24
CA PRO A 217 3.73 -7.32 -12.24
C PRO A 217 3.54 -8.80 -11.94
N ILE A 218 2.42 -9.10 -11.30
CA ILE A 218 2.11 -10.43 -10.82
C ILE A 218 1.32 -11.16 -11.88
N GLU A 219 1.74 -12.38 -12.21
CA GLU A 219 0.85 -13.34 -12.85
C GLU A 219 0.00 -14.03 -11.77
N PRO A 220 -1.31 -13.73 -11.65
CA PRO A 220 -2.13 -14.24 -10.54
C PRO A 220 -2.23 -15.76 -10.51
N VAL A 221 -2.06 -16.40 -11.67
CA VAL A 221 -2.07 -17.86 -11.82
C VAL A 221 -0.90 -18.49 -11.07
N ILE A 222 0.29 -17.88 -11.13
CA ILE A 222 1.47 -18.36 -10.40
C ILE A 222 1.22 -18.32 -8.89
N GLY A 223 0.68 -17.20 -8.39
CA GLY A 223 0.37 -17.07 -6.97
C GLY A 223 -0.69 -18.06 -6.48
N ALA A 224 -1.72 -18.30 -7.29
CA ALA A 224 -2.75 -19.29 -6.97
C ALA A 224 -2.18 -20.72 -6.93
N TYR A 225 -1.23 -21.04 -7.80
CA TYR A 225 -0.54 -22.34 -7.83
C TYR A 225 0.26 -22.57 -6.54
N TYR A 226 1.16 -21.64 -6.17
CA TYR A 226 2.01 -21.81 -4.98
C TYR A 226 1.19 -21.83 -3.68
N LEU A 227 0.16 -20.99 -3.58
CA LEU A 227 -0.76 -21.00 -2.44
C LEU A 227 -1.53 -22.32 -2.34
N GLY A 228 -2.02 -22.84 -3.47
CA GLY A 228 -2.71 -24.14 -3.53
C GLY A 228 -1.79 -25.29 -3.10
N PHE A 229 -0.56 -25.30 -3.59
CA PHE A 229 0.45 -26.31 -3.23
C PHE A 229 0.73 -26.32 -1.72
N LEU A 230 0.96 -25.15 -1.11
CA LEU A 230 1.18 -25.00 0.33
C LEU A 230 -0.02 -25.49 1.17
N LYS A 231 -1.24 -25.22 0.71
CA LYS A 231 -2.45 -25.66 1.42
C LYS A 231 -2.68 -27.17 1.29
N LEU A 232 -2.32 -27.76 0.16
CA LEU A 232 -2.43 -29.21 -0.05
C LEU A 232 -1.40 -29.99 0.77
N SER A 233 -0.15 -29.55 0.83
CA SER A 233 0.90 -30.23 1.62
C SER A 233 0.51 -30.36 3.10
N LYS A 234 -0.10 -29.31 3.67
CA LYS A 234 -0.61 -29.34 5.05
C LYS A 234 -1.69 -30.38 5.30
N ARG A 235 -2.61 -30.56 4.35
CA ARG A 235 -3.73 -31.50 4.48
C ARG A 235 -3.27 -32.96 4.42
N CYS A 236 -2.11 -33.22 3.82
CA CYS A 236 -1.52 -34.56 3.77
C CYS A 236 -0.68 -34.90 5.01
N GLU A 237 -0.22 -33.90 5.77
CA GLU A 237 0.54 -34.07 7.02
C GLU A 237 -0.36 -34.19 8.27
N SER A 238 -1.66 -33.91 8.14
CA SER A 238 -2.69 -33.98 9.19
C SER A 238 -3.57 -35.22 9.07
#